data_AF-A0A1Q7PMV9-F1
#
_entry.id   AF-A0A1Q7PMV9-F1
#
_cell.length_a   1.000
_cell.length_b   1.000
_cell.length_c   1.000
_cell.angle_alpha   90.00
_cell.angle_beta   90.00
_cell.angle_gamma   90.00
#
_symmetry.space_group_name_H-M   'P 1'
#
loop_
_entity.id
_entity.type
_entity.pdbx_description
1 polymer ?
#
loop_
_entity_poly.entity_id
_entity_poly.type
_entity_poly.pdbx_seq_one_letter_code
_entity_poly.pdbx_strand_id
1 'polypeptide(L)' 'CIQNGPSSPDYESKKQRASEIGRELYSDGGADAMENMYFAIENRIKEEIQKDAKPYRSWWNSITDEWKY' A
#
# COMPACT_ATOMS: atom_id res chain seq x y z
N CYS A 1 -2.39 10.97 10.58
CA CYS A 1 -2.63 10.51 9.19
C CYS A 1 -1.27 10.46 8.46
N ILE A 2 -0.99 9.51 7.54
CA ILE A 2 0.31 9.45 6.80
C ILE A 2 0.59 10.70 5.96
N GLN A 3 -0.42 11.57 5.81
CA GLN A 3 -0.35 12.91 5.24
C GLN A 3 0.72 13.81 5.89
N ASN A 4 1.14 13.53 7.13
CA ASN A 4 2.22 14.27 7.79
C ASN A 4 3.62 13.83 7.35
N GLY A 5 3.72 12.84 6.45
CA GLY A 5 4.97 12.36 5.88
C GLY A 5 5.81 11.51 6.85
N PRO A 6 7.07 11.23 6.48
CA PRO A 6 7.99 10.39 7.26
C PRO A 6 8.34 10.93 8.66
N SER A 7 8.11 12.22 8.91
CA SER A 7 8.31 12.84 10.23
C SER A 7 7.20 12.50 11.23
N SER A 8 6.12 11.85 10.78
CA SER A 8 5.05 11.41 11.68
C SER A 8 5.55 10.29 12.60
N PRO A 9 5.31 10.37 13.92
CA PRO A 9 5.68 9.30 14.86
C PRO A 9 5.06 7.93 14.53
N ASP A 10 3.96 7.94 13.79
CA ASP A 10 3.20 6.75 13.39
C ASP A 10 3.48 6.28 11.95
N TYR A 11 4.49 6.86 11.27
CA TYR A 11 4.77 6.53 9.88
C TYR A 11 5.21 5.06 9.71
N GLU A 12 6.20 4.62 10.49
CA GLU A 12 6.74 3.26 10.38
C GLU A 12 5.73 2.19 10.80
N SER A 13 4.95 2.44 11.86
CA SER A 13 3.92 1.49 12.30
C SER A 13 2.81 1.33 11.25
N LYS A 14 2.44 2.40 10.53
CA LYS A 14 1.48 2.33 9.43
C LYS A 14 2.05 1.66 8.20
N LYS A 15 3.30 1.93 7.86
CA LYS A 15 4.00 1.23 6.78
C LYS A 15 4.04 -0.27 7.06
N GLN A 16 4.39 -0.67 8.28
CA GLN A 16 4.35 -2.06 8.70
C GLN A 16 2.94 -2.64 8.55
N ARG A 17 1.91 -1.96 9.07
CA ARG A 17 0.53 -2.45 8.97
C ARG A 17 0.06 -2.60 7.51
N ALA A 18 0.46 -1.67 6.64
CA ALA A 18 0.19 -1.79 5.21
C ALA A 18 0.87 -3.03 4.61
N SER A 19 2.13 -3.31 4.96
CA SER A 19 2.83 -4.52 4.51
C SER A 19 2.17 -5.82 5.04
N GLU A 20 1.66 -5.81 6.28
CA GLU A 20 0.90 -6.96 6.84
C GLU A 20 -0.36 -7.24 6.04
N ILE A 21 -1.16 -6.20 5.74
CA ILE A 21 -2.36 -6.33 4.90
C ILE A 21 -2.00 -6.84 3.51
N GLY A 22 -0.90 -6.35 2.92
CA GLY A 22 -0.43 -6.85 1.62
C GLY A 22 -0.10 -8.35 1.65
N ARG A 23 0.46 -8.87 2.75
CA ARG A 23 0.75 -10.30 2.91
C ARG A 23 -0.52 -11.13 3.06
N GLU A 24 -1.51 -10.61 3.79
CA GLU A 24 -2.83 -11.25 3.92
C GLU A 24 -3.49 -11.36 2.53
N LEU A 25 -3.51 -10.28 1.75
CA LEU A 25 -4.03 -10.28 0.37
C LEU A 25 -3.29 -11.28 -0.54
N TYR A 26 -1.95 -11.30 -0.47
CA TYR A 26 -1.15 -12.25 -1.23
C TYR A 26 -1.45 -13.70 -0.86
N SER A 27 -1.63 -13.99 0.43
CA SER A 27 -1.98 -15.33 0.90
C SER A 27 -3.34 -15.80 0.39
N ASP A 28 -4.29 -14.87 0.21
CA ASP A 28 -5.66 -15.19 -0.22
C ASP A 28 -5.81 -15.29 -1.75
N GLY A 29 -5.03 -14.54 -2.52
CA GLY A 29 -5.19 -14.49 -3.98
C GLY A 29 -3.96 -14.02 -4.78
N GLY A 30 -2.77 -14.14 -4.21
CA GLY A 30 -1.50 -13.84 -4.88
C GLY A 30 -1.33 -12.37 -5.28
N ALA A 31 -0.46 -12.13 -6.26
CA ALA A 31 -0.19 -10.79 -6.78
C ALA A 31 -1.44 -10.12 -7.39
N ASP A 32 -2.35 -10.90 -7.97
CA ASP A 32 -3.60 -10.39 -8.55
C ASP A 32 -4.51 -9.75 -7.49
N ALA A 33 -4.64 -10.38 -6.31
CA ALA A 33 -5.41 -9.81 -5.20
C ALA A 33 -4.80 -8.50 -4.69
N MET A 34 -3.46 -8.44 -4.62
CA MET A 34 -2.73 -7.22 -4.26
C MET A 34 -2.99 -6.11 -5.29
N GLU A 35 -2.90 -6.43 -6.59
CA GLU A 35 -3.10 -5.46 -7.68
C GLU A 35 -4.51 -4.87 -7.65
N ASN A 36 -5.51 -5.75 -7.54
CA ASN A 36 -6.92 -5.34 -7.46
C ASN A 36 -7.18 -4.41 -6.27
N MET A 37 -6.59 -4.70 -5.10
CA MET A 37 -6.72 -3.80 -3.95
C MET A 37 -5.94 -2.51 -4.07
N TYR A 38 -4.73 -2.56 -4.58
CA TYR A 38 -3.95 -1.35 -4.78
C TYR A 38 -4.64 -0.38 -5.74
N PHE A 39 -5.20 -0.89 -6.85
CA PHE A 39 -5.96 -0.11 -7.82
C PHE A 39 -7.17 0.58 -7.19
N ALA A 40 -7.94 -0.15 -6.36
CA ALA A 40 -9.09 0.43 -5.66
C ALA A 40 -8.67 1.54 -4.68
N ILE A 41 -7.58 1.31 -3.93
CA ILE A 41 -7.03 2.29 -2.98
C ILE A 41 -6.54 3.54 -3.73
N GLU A 42 -5.80 3.36 -4.82
CA GLU A 42 -5.27 4.45 -5.63
C GLU A 42 -6.39 5.36 -6.16
N ASN A 43 -7.44 4.76 -6.74
CA ASN A 43 -8.57 5.53 -7.24
C ASN A 43 -9.29 6.29 -6.13
N ARG A 44 -9.55 5.65 -4.98
CA ARG A 44 -10.22 6.31 -3.85
C ARG A 44 -9.38 7.46 -3.28
N ILE A 45 -8.08 7.28 -3.10
CA ILE A 45 -7.20 8.33 -2.60
C ILE A 45 -7.13 9.52 -3.59
N LYS A 46 -7.07 9.22 -4.88
CA LYS A 46 -7.04 10.23 -5.94
C LYS A 46 -8.37 11.00 -6.02
N GLU A 47 -9.50 10.31 -5.99
CA GLU A 47 -10.81 10.91 -6.21
C GLU A 47 -11.37 11.57 -4.94
N GLU A 48 -11.26 10.93 -3.78
CA GLU A 48 -11.87 11.40 -2.52
C GLU A 48 -11.05 12.53 -1.86
N ILE A 49 -9.72 12.45 -1.90
CA ILE A 49 -8.85 13.41 -1.19
C ILE A 49 -7.78 14.08 -2.07
N GLN A 50 -7.82 13.86 -3.38
CA GLN A 50 -6.94 14.53 -4.35
C GLN A 50 -5.44 14.36 -4.04
N LYS A 51 -5.06 13.16 -3.59
CA LYS A 51 -3.66 12.78 -3.31
C LYS A 51 -3.21 11.64 -4.21
N ASP A 52 -1.89 11.44 -4.29
CA ASP A 52 -1.29 10.33 -5.02
C ASP A 52 -0.91 9.21 -4.05
N ALA A 53 -1.41 8.00 -4.32
CA ALA A 53 -1.06 6.81 -3.57
C ALA A 53 0.20 6.13 -4.10
N LYS A 54 0.56 6.32 -5.39
CA LYS A 54 1.65 5.62 -6.09
C LYS A 54 2.97 5.51 -5.31
N PRO A 55 3.45 6.55 -4.59
CA PRO A 55 4.69 6.45 -3.82
C PRO A 55 4.69 5.31 -2.79
N TYR A 56 3.52 4.90 -2.31
CA TYR A 56 3.35 3.86 -1.29
C TYR A 56 3.27 2.44 -1.86
N ARG A 57 3.20 2.27 -3.19
CA ARG A 57 3.16 0.95 -3.85
C ARG A 57 4.37 0.08 -3.52
N SER A 58 5.52 0.74 -3.40
CA SER A 58 6.81 0.13 -3.05
C SER A 58 6.83 -0.52 -1.66
N TRP A 59 5.87 -0.21 -0.78
CA TRP A 59 5.80 -0.80 0.56
C TRP A 59 5.49 -2.30 0.56
N TRP A 60 5.07 -2.83 -0.59
CA TRP A 60 4.75 -4.24 -0.79
C TRP A 60 5.84 -5.00 -1.58
N ASN A 61 6.95 -4.35 -1.95
CA ASN A 61 8.03 -4.99 -2.72
C ASN A 61 8.73 -6.15 -1.99
N SER A 62 8.60 -6.25 -0.67
CA SER A 62 9.18 -7.34 0.12
C SER A 62 8.24 -8.55 0.29
N ILE A 63 7.07 -8.54 -0.36
CA ILE A 63 6.05 -9.60 -0.22
C ILE A 63 6.25 -10.72 -1.25
N THR A 64 6.48 -10.37 -2.52
CA THR A 64 6.70 -11.31 -3.62
C THR A 64 7.62 -10.71 -4.67
N ASP A 65 8.37 -11.54 -5.39
CA ASP A 65 9.26 -11.14 -6.49
C ASP A 65 8.50 -10.58 -7.71
N GLU A 66 7.19 -10.80 -7.77
CA GLU A 66 6.28 -10.27 -8.80
C GLU A 66 5.96 -8.78 -8.60
N TRP A 67 6.12 -8.26 -7.38
CA TRP A 67 5.74 -6.90 -7.02
C TRP A 67 6.97 -5.98 -6.94
N LYS A 68 7.23 -5.19 -7.99
CA LYS A 68 8.45 -4.36 -8.12
C LYS A 68 8.12 -2.94 -8.60
N TYR A 69 7.84 -2.05 -7.64
CA TYR A 69 7.48 -0.65 -7.89
C TYR A 69 8.38 0.35 -7.16
#